data_AF-Q5BVP0-F1
#
_entry.id   AF-Q5BVP0-F1
#
_cell.length_a   1.000
_cell.length_b   1.000
_cell.length_c   1.000
_cell.angle_alpha   90.00
_cell.angle_beta   90.00
_cell.angle_gamma   90.00
#
_symmetry.space_group_name_H-M   'P 1'
#
loop_
_entity.id
_entity.type
_entity.pdbx_description
1 polymer ?
#
loop_
_entity_poly.entity_id
_entity_poly.type
_entity_poly.pdbx_seq_one_letter_code
_entity_poly.pdbx_strand_id
1 'polypeptide(L)'
;RHQQLAQNEVAQQYLFDASEAEAWMGEQELYLMGDERAKDEQGANNAIKKHEQLQKTVENYASEIRGLGERCQALLEANHPESEAVAAKQARIDKMYAGLRDLCGERRSRLDEILKLYHLLRDILDLEAWIAERILIASSHEVGTDYEHCCLLRERFAEFSRETNELGKYRISAANELCNALIGQGHSEAAEIASWKDRINEAWADLLELIDT
;
A
#
# COMPACT_ATOMS: atom_id res chain seq x y z
N ARG A 1 -21.25 -34.64 43.49
CA ARG A 1 -19.94 -34.97 42.87
C ARG A 1 -20.01 -34.95 41.34
N HIS A 2 -20.85 -35.76 40.68
CA HIS A 2 -21.00 -35.73 39.21
C HIS A 2 -21.32 -34.34 38.64
N GLN A 3 -22.28 -33.62 39.22
CA GLN A 3 -22.66 -32.28 38.75
C GLN A 3 -21.54 -31.23 38.91
N GLN A 4 -20.75 -31.32 39.98
CA GLN A 4 -19.59 -30.45 40.20
C GLN A 4 -18.45 -30.75 39.22
N LEU A 5 -18.25 -32.04 38.88
CA LEU A 5 -17.25 -32.43 37.87
C LEU A 5 -17.65 -31.92 36.49
N ALA A 6 -18.92 -32.06 36.11
CA ALA A 6 -19.43 -31.55 34.84
C ALA A 6 -19.36 -30.01 34.75
N GLN A 7 -19.66 -29.29 35.83
CA GLN A 7 -19.49 -27.83 35.87
C GLN A 7 -18.03 -27.42 35.67
N ASN A 8 -17.11 -28.08 36.40
CA ASN A 8 -15.68 -27.82 36.28
C ASN A 8 -15.17 -28.12 34.85
N GLU A 9 -15.61 -29.22 34.25
CA GLU A 9 -15.26 -29.61 32.87
C GLU A 9 -15.57 -28.50 31.85
N VAL A 10 -16.74 -27.84 31.95
CA VAL A 10 -17.12 -26.76 31.04
C VAL A 10 -16.15 -25.57 31.14
N ALA A 11 -15.77 -25.18 32.36
CA ALA A 11 -14.82 -24.08 32.55
C ALA A 11 -13.40 -24.46 32.05
N GLN A 12 -12.96 -25.70 32.29
CA GLN A 12 -11.66 -26.17 31.79
C GLN A 12 -11.63 -26.25 30.26
N GLN A 13 -12.71 -26.69 29.61
CA GLN A 13 -12.83 -26.68 28.16
C GLN A 13 -12.74 -25.26 27.60
N TYR A 14 -13.44 -24.29 28.22
CA TYR A 14 -13.31 -22.89 27.83
C TYR A 14 -11.86 -22.40 27.93
N LEU A 15 -11.18 -22.67 29.05
CA LEU A 15 -9.81 -22.20 29.27
C LEU A 15 -8.81 -22.84 28.30
N PHE A 16 -9.04 -24.09 27.91
CA PHE A 16 -8.28 -24.78 26.88
C PHE A 16 -8.45 -24.09 25.53
N ASP A 17 -9.68 -23.97 25.02
CA ASP A 17 -9.96 -23.34 23.73
C ASP A 17 -9.49 -21.88 23.68
N ALA A 18 -9.66 -21.16 24.80
CA ALA A 18 -9.16 -19.80 24.96
C ALA A 18 -7.64 -19.71 24.83
N SER A 19 -6.91 -20.72 25.31
CA SER A 19 -5.45 -20.77 25.19
C SER A 19 -5.01 -21.16 23.78
N GLU A 20 -5.78 -22.00 23.08
CA GLU A 20 -5.56 -22.27 21.66
C GLU A 20 -5.76 -21.01 20.79
N ALA A 21 -6.82 -20.23 21.07
CA ALA A 21 -7.07 -18.97 20.39
C ALA A 21 -5.94 -17.95 20.59
N GLU A 22 -5.40 -17.85 21.80
CA GLU A 22 -4.25 -16.98 22.09
C GLU A 22 -2.98 -17.43 21.36
N ALA A 23 -2.70 -18.74 21.34
CA ALA A 23 -1.57 -19.28 20.61
C ALA A 23 -1.68 -18.99 19.12
N TRP A 24 -2.87 -19.19 18.55
CA TRP A 24 -3.15 -18.88 17.15
C TRP A 24 -2.98 -17.39 16.84
N MET A 25 -3.54 -16.50 17.68
CA MET A 25 -3.41 -15.04 17.48
C MET A 25 -1.95 -14.59 17.58
N GLY A 26 -1.18 -15.15 18.52
CA GLY A 26 0.25 -14.86 18.65
C GLY A 26 1.06 -15.31 17.43
N GLU A 27 0.68 -16.41 16.79
CA GLU A 27 1.28 -16.83 15.51
C GLU A 27 0.97 -15.83 14.39
N GLN A 28 -0.30 -15.39 14.28
CA GLN A 28 -0.70 -14.39 13.27
C GLN A 28 0.00 -13.04 13.49
N GLU A 29 0.13 -12.61 14.73
CA GLU A 29 0.86 -11.40 15.11
C GLU A 29 2.32 -11.47 14.63
N LEU A 30 2.99 -12.62 14.82
CA LEU A 30 4.36 -12.82 14.34
C LEU A 30 4.46 -12.70 12.81
N TYR A 31 3.51 -13.26 12.06
CA TYR A 31 3.48 -13.11 10.60
C TYR A 31 3.26 -11.65 10.19
N LEU A 32 2.38 -10.91 10.89
CA LEU A 32 2.10 -9.50 10.63
C LEU A 32 3.30 -8.59 10.94
N MET A 33 4.12 -8.94 11.93
CA MET A 33 5.35 -8.21 12.26
C MET A 33 6.53 -8.50 11.33
N GLY A 34 6.43 -9.52 10.46
CA GLY A 34 7.49 -9.84 9.49
C GLY A 34 7.71 -8.72 8.45
N ASP A 35 8.97 -8.29 8.28
CA ASP A 35 9.36 -7.26 7.32
C ASP A 35 9.50 -7.85 5.90
N GLU A 36 8.40 -7.88 5.13
CA GLU A 36 8.46 -8.12 3.68
C GLU A 36 8.61 -6.76 2.95
N ARG A 37 9.85 -6.38 2.65
CA ARG A 37 10.11 -5.18 1.83
C ARG A 37 10.01 -5.51 0.34
N ALA A 38 8.99 -4.96 -0.31
CA ALA A 38 8.89 -4.99 -1.76
C ALA A 38 9.98 -4.11 -2.40
N LYS A 39 10.57 -4.59 -3.50
CA LYS A 39 11.64 -3.91 -4.25
C LYS A 39 11.18 -3.34 -5.60
N ASP A 40 9.94 -3.63 -5.98
CA ASP A 40 9.31 -3.21 -7.23
C ASP A 40 7.77 -3.29 -7.09
N GLU A 41 7.08 -2.79 -8.13
CA GLU A 41 5.60 -2.78 -8.21
C GLU A 41 5.02 -4.20 -8.13
N GLN A 42 5.65 -5.18 -8.77
CA GLN A 42 5.19 -6.57 -8.76
C GLN A 42 5.29 -7.18 -7.36
N GLY A 43 6.40 -6.94 -6.67
CA GLY A 43 6.64 -7.36 -5.30
C GLY A 43 5.64 -6.72 -4.32
N ALA A 44 5.34 -5.43 -4.50
CA ALA A 44 4.33 -4.74 -3.70
C ALA A 44 2.95 -5.35 -3.88
N ASN A 45 2.53 -5.58 -5.13
CA ASN A 45 1.28 -6.27 -5.45
C ASN A 45 1.22 -7.70 -4.89
N ASN A 46 2.32 -8.44 -4.94
CA ASN A 46 2.39 -9.78 -4.37
C ASN A 46 2.26 -9.76 -2.85
N ALA A 47 2.94 -8.83 -2.18
CA ALA A 47 2.84 -8.65 -0.73
C ALA A 47 1.41 -8.26 -0.31
N ILE A 48 0.75 -7.38 -1.05
CA ILE A 48 -0.65 -7.01 -0.85
C ILE A 48 -1.56 -8.24 -0.95
N LYS A 49 -1.42 -9.05 -2.01
CA LYS A 49 -2.25 -10.26 -2.19
C LYS A 49 -2.06 -11.28 -1.06
N LYS A 50 -0.82 -11.48 -0.60
CA LYS A 50 -0.54 -12.33 0.57
C LYS A 50 -1.19 -11.76 1.84
N HIS A 51 -1.07 -10.45 2.03
CA HIS A 51 -1.67 -9.77 3.17
C HIS A 51 -3.20 -9.86 3.17
N GLU A 52 -3.86 -9.75 2.01
CA GLU A 52 -5.32 -9.93 1.89
C GLU A 52 -5.77 -11.33 2.33
N GLN A 53 -4.99 -12.37 2.05
CA GLN A 53 -5.27 -13.73 2.50
C GLN A 53 -5.13 -13.86 4.03
N LEU A 54 -4.10 -13.23 4.60
CA LEU A 54 -3.88 -13.19 6.05
C LEU A 54 -4.99 -12.40 6.74
N GLN A 55 -5.34 -11.22 6.24
CA GLN A 55 -6.42 -10.39 6.76
C GLN A 55 -7.75 -11.14 6.73
N LYS A 56 -8.08 -11.82 5.63
CA LYS A 56 -9.29 -12.65 5.55
C LYS A 56 -9.29 -13.79 6.57
N THR A 57 -8.13 -14.41 6.80
CA THR A 57 -7.95 -15.43 7.84
C THR A 57 -8.24 -14.86 9.23
N VAL A 58 -7.74 -13.65 9.52
CA VAL A 58 -8.02 -12.93 10.78
C VAL A 58 -9.50 -12.55 10.91
N GLU A 59 -10.13 -12.04 9.86
CA GLU A 59 -11.54 -11.66 9.85
C GLU A 59 -12.47 -12.86 10.06
N ASN A 60 -12.18 -13.99 9.42
CA ASN A 60 -12.95 -15.21 9.58
C ASN A 60 -12.90 -15.76 11.02
N TYR A 61 -11.79 -15.54 11.73
CA TYR A 61 -11.63 -15.98 13.11
C TYR A 61 -12.55 -15.26 14.10
N ALA A 62 -13.23 -14.17 13.69
CA ALA A 62 -14.20 -13.47 14.50
C ALA A 62 -15.32 -14.37 15.04
N SER A 63 -15.70 -15.44 14.32
CA SER A 63 -16.71 -16.39 14.79
C SER A 63 -16.24 -17.18 16.00
N GLU A 64 -14.97 -17.58 16.04
CA GLU A 64 -14.40 -18.32 17.17
C GLU A 64 -14.30 -17.43 18.42
N ILE A 65 -13.86 -16.18 18.24
CA ILE A 65 -13.83 -15.19 19.33
C ILE A 65 -15.23 -14.95 19.90
N ARG A 66 -16.24 -14.83 19.03
CA ARG A 66 -17.65 -14.69 19.45
C ARG A 66 -18.15 -15.91 20.20
N GLY A 67 -17.85 -17.12 19.71
CA GLY A 67 -18.23 -18.36 20.38
C GLY A 67 -17.58 -18.53 21.75
N LEU A 68 -16.33 -18.09 21.91
CA LEU A 68 -15.68 -18.00 23.23
C LEU A 68 -16.42 -16.97 24.12
N GLY A 69 -16.74 -15.79 23.60
CA GLY A 69 -17.50 -14.77 24.32
C GLY A 69 -18.85 -15.27 24.83
N GLU A 70 -19.62 -15.95 23.99
CA GLU A 70 -20.91 -16.54 24.36
C GLU A 70 -20.78 -17.58 25.48
N ARG A 71 -19.77 -18.45 25.42
CA ARG A 71 -19.48 -19.44 26.47
C ARG A 71 -19.02 -18.80 27.78
N CYS A 72 -18.20 -17.74 27.70
CA CYS A 72 -17.83 -16.94 28.85
C CYS A 72 -19.07 -16.35 29.54
N GLN A 73 -19.98 -15.74 28.78
CA GLN A 73 -21.22 -15.17 29.33
C GLN A 73 -22.11 -16.23 29.98
N ALA A 74 -22.27 -17.40 29.36
CA ALA A 74 -23.03 -18.50 29.95
C ALA A 74 -22.46 -18.96 31.31
N LEU A 75 -21.13 -19.00 31.46
CA LEU A 75 -20.47 -19.32 32.73
C LEU A 75 -20.67 -18.23 33.78
N LEU A 76 -20.68 -16.95 33.39
CA LEU A 76 -20.97 -15.82 34.26
C LEU A 76 -22.42 -15.85 34.77
N GLU A 77 -23.39 -16.04 33.89
CA GLU A 77 -24.81 -16.12 34.23
C GLU A 77 -25.12 -17.30 35.17
N ALA A 78 -24.38 -18.40 35.02
CA ALA A 78 -24.47 -19.55 35.91
C ALA A 78 -23.82 -19.34 37.28
N ASN A 79 -23.20 -18.17 37.55
CA ASN A 79 -22.38 -17.90 38.74
C ASN A 79 -21.35 -19.00 39.00
N HIS A 80 -20.65 -19.43 37.95
CA HIS A 80 -19.68 -20.50 38.04
C HIS A 80 -18.50 -20.13 38.96
N PRO A 81 -17.92 -21.05 39.75
CA PRO A 81 -16.80 -20.72 40.65
C PRO A 81 -15.57 -20.10 39.94
N GLU A 82 -15.35 -20.44 38.67
CA GLU A 82 -14.24 -19.93 37.83
C GLU A 82 -14.61 -18.67 37.02
N SER A 83 -15.78 -18.07 37.25
CA SER A 83 -16.30 -16.93 36.47
C SER A 83 -15.32 -15.77 36.33
N GLU A 84 -14.58 -15.44 37.40
CA GLU A 84 -13.58 -14.37 37.37
C GLU A 84 -12.40 -14.69 36.45
N ALA A 85 -11.87 -15.92 36.51
CA ALA A 85 -10.76 -16.37 35.68
C ALA A 85 -11.15 -16.41 34.20
N VAL A 86 -12.35 -16.92 33.90
CA VAL A 86 -12.91 -16.99 32.54
C VAL A 86 -13.12 -15.58 31.98
N ALA A 87 -13.70 -14.65 32.77
CA ALA A 87 -13.90 -13.27 32.33
C ALA A 87 -12.58 -12.54 32.06
N ALA A 88 -11.59 -12.70 32.93
CA ALA A 88 -10.27 -12.11 32.73
C ALA A 88 -9.59 -12.65 31.46
N LYS A 89 -9.74 -13.95 31.19
CA LYS A 89 -9.23 -14.60 29.98
C LYS A 89 -9.95 -14.09 28.73
N GLN A 90 -11.28 -13.96 28.75
CA GLN A 90 -12.06 -13.42 27.62
C GLN A 90 -11.64 -11.98 27.30
N ALA A 91 -11.50 -11.12 28.32
CA ALA A 91 -11.07 -9.74 28.11
C ALA A 91 -9.68 -9.65 27.46
N ARG A 92 -8.77 -10.59 27.79
CA ARG A 92 -7.47 -10.68 27.14
C ARG A 92 -7.58 -11.11 25.67
N ILE A 93 -8.40 -12.12 25.38
CA ILE A 93 -8.68 -12.58 24.01
C ILE A 93 -9.23 -11.44 23.15
N ASP A 94 -10.25 -10.73 23.65
CA ASP A 94 -10.88 -9.63 22.92
C ASP A 94 -9.87 -8.52 22.62
N LYS A 95 -9.01 -8.19 23.59
CA LYS A 95 -7.93 -7.22 23.41
C LYS A 95 -6.89 -7.67 22.37
N MET A 96 -6.46 -8.94 22.44
CA MET A 96 -5.51 -9.49 21.47
C MET A 96 -6.09 -9.48 20.05
N TYR A 97 -7.36 -9.87 19.90
CA TYR A 97 -8.03 -9.90 18.60
C TYR A 97 -8.21 -8.48 18.02
N ALA A 98 -8.58 -7.51 18.86
CA ALA A 98 -8.64 -6.10 18.45
C ALA A 98 -7.27 -5.61 17.97
N GLY A 99 -6.20 -5.84 18.75
CA GLY A 99 -4.84 -5.47 18.37
C GLY A 99 -4.37 -6.14 17.08
N LEU A 100 -4.74 -7.41 16.84
CA LEU A 100 -4.43 -8.11 15.60
C LEU A 100 -5.12 -7.46 14.38
N ARG A 101 -6.36 -7.00 14.54
CA ARG A 101 -7.07 -6.26 13.49
C ARG A 101 -6.44 -4.89 13.22
N ASP A 102 -6.00 -4.19 14.26
CA ASP A 102 -5.30 -2.91 14.12
C ASP A 102 -3.97 -3.11 13.37
N LEU A 103 -3.17 -4.13 13.74
CA LEU A 103 -1.95 -4.50 13.03
C LEU A 103 -2.19 -4.85 11.55
N CYS A 104 -3.29 -5.55 11.24
CA CYS A 104 -3.68 -5.78 9.86
C CYS A 104 -3.92 -4.46 9.11
N GLY A 105 -4.67 -3.53 9.71
CA GLY A 105 -4.95 -2.21 9.12
C GLY A 105 -3.68 -1.40 8.88
N GLU A 106 -2.80 -1.32 9.88
CA GLU A 106 -1.52 -0.61 9.79
C GLU A 106 -0.63 -1.19 8.68
N ARG A 107 -0.50 -2.52 8.62
CA ARG A 107 0.28 -3.19 7.58
C ARG A 107 -0.33 -2.96 6.19
N ARG A 108 -1.66 -2.98 6.06
CA ARG A 108 -2.34 -2.68 4.79
C ARG A 108 -2.00 -1.26 4.32
N SER A 109 -2.13 -0.26 5.19
CA SER A 109 -1.81 1.13 4.85
C SER A 109 -0.36 1.28 4.39
N ARG A 110 0.59 0.67 5.09
CA ARG A 110 2.01 0.70 4.68
C ARG A 110 2.25 0.02 3.34
N LEU A 111 1.60 -1.11 3.05
CA LEU A 111 1.71 -1.78 1.75
C LEU A 111 1.13 -0.93 0.61
N ASP A 112 0.01 -0.25 0.86
CA ASP A 112 -0.60 0.66 -0.13
C ASP A 112 0.29 1.89 -0.40
N GLU A 113 0.97 2.42 0.61
CA GLU A 113 1.97 3.49 0.45
C GLU A 113 3.15 3.03 -0.44
N ILE A 114 3.68 1.84 -0.17
CA ILE A 114 4.75 1.24 -0.98
C ILE A 114 4.29 1.04 -2.43
N LEU A 115 3.06 0.56 -2.65
CA LEU A 115 2.53 0.40 -4.01
C LEU A 115 2.40 1.75 -4.73
N LYS A 116 1.90 2.78 -4.04
CA LYS A 116 1.82 4.14 -4.60
C LYS A 116 3.19 4.69 -4.99
N LEU A 117 4.22 4.45 -4.17
CA LEU A 117 5.59 4.83 -4.49
C LEU A 117 6.06 4.19 -5.82
N TYR A 118 5.81 2.90 -6.01
CA TYR A 118 6.24 2.21 -7.23
C TYR A 118 5.41 2.61 -8.46
N HIS A 119 4.12 2.91 -8.31
CA HIS A 119 3.34 3.52 -9.39
C HIS A 119 3.93 4.88 -9.79
N LEU A 120 4.27 5.73 -8.81
CA LEU A 120 4.91 7.01 -9.08
C LEU A 120 6.25 6.81 -9.80
N LEU A 121 7.11 5.90 -9.31
CA LEU A 121 8.39 5.62 -9.96
C LEU A 121 8.21 5.20 -11.42
N ARG A 122 7.26 4.30 -11.71
CA ARG A 122 6.96 3.89 -13.08
C ARG A 122 6.53 5.08 -13.93
N ASP A 123 5.64 5.92 -13.42
CA ASP A 123 5.11 7.07 -14.15
C ASP A 123 6.21 8.14 -14.39
N ILE A 124 7.14 8.31 -13.44
CA ILE A 124 8.34 9.14 -13.59
C ILE A 124 9.24 8.59 -14.71
N LEU A 125 9.58 7.30 -14.67
CA LEU A 125 10.46 6.68 -15.65
C LEU A 125 9.86 6.72 -17.07
N ASP A 126 8.56 6.50 -17.20
CA ASP A 126 7.84 6.62 -18.47
C ASP A 126 7.86 8.07 -18.99
N LEU A 127 7.74 9.05 -18.10
CA LEU A 127 7.84 10.46 -18.46
C LEU A 127 9.26 10.85 -18.86
N GLU A 128 10.28 10.41 -18.13
CA GLU A 128 11.70 10.63 -18.49
C GLU A 128 12.01 10.04 -19.89
N ALA A 129 11.55 8.81 -20.16
CA ALA A 129 11.72 8.17 -21.46
C ALA A 129 11.01 8.94 -22.58
N TRP A 130 9.76 9.37 -22.35
CA TRP A 130 9.01 10.16 -23.31
C TRP A 130 9.69 11.51 -23.60
N ILE A 131 10.20 12.21 -22.57
CA ILE A 131 10.94 13.47 -22.75
C ILE A 131 12.19 13.21 -23.60
N ALA A 132 12.94 12.15 -23.32
CA ALA A 132 14.14 11.79 -24.09
C ALA A 132 13.83 11.54 -25.58
N GLU A 133 12.72 10.86 -25.89
CA GLU A 133 12.26 10.69 -27.27
C GLU A 133 11.93 12.02 -27.94
N ARG A 134 11.29 12.95 -27.22
CA ARG A 134 10.97 14.28 -27.74
C ARG A 134 12.22 15.13 -27.96
N ILE A 135 13.21 15.04 -27.07
CA ILE A 135 14.52 15.71 -27.22
C ILE A 135 15.20 15.26 -28.52
N LEU A 136 15.15 13.97 -28.85
CA LEU A 136 15.74 13.45 -30.08
C LEU A 136 15.13 14.09 -31.34
N ILE A 137 13.81 14.31 -31.34
CA ILE A 137 13.10 14.96 -32.45
C ILE A 137 13.42 16.46 -32.49
N ALA A 138 13.39 17.12 -31.33
CA ALA A 138 13.70 18.56 -31.21
C ALA A 138 15.14 18.89 -31.66
N SER A 139 16.08 17.96 -31.45
CA SER A 139 17.49 18.11 -31.81
C SER A 139 17.80 17.79 -33.27
N SER A 140 16.80 17.64 -34.14
CA SER A 140 17.02 17.37 -35.57
C SER A 140 17.73 18.55 -36.24
N HIS A 141 18.76 18.24 -37.04
CA HIS A 141 19.52 19.24 -37.80
C HIS A 141 19.05 19.35 -39.27
N GLU A 142 17.90 18.75 -39.60
CA GLU A 142 17.35 18.77 -40.95
C GLU A 142 16.69 20.12 -41.26
N VAL A 143 17.21 20.84 -42.26
CA VAL A 143 16.75 22.19 -42.63
C VAL A 143 15.97 22.25 -43.95
N GLY A 144 15.82 21.11 -44.64
CA GLY A 144 15.16 21.01 -45.94
C GLY A 144 16.10 21.20 -47.14
N THR A 145 15.66 20.76 -48.31
CA THR A 145 16.44 20.76 -49.56
C THR A 145 15.92 21.73 -50.61
N ASP A 146 14.69 22.20 -50.44
CA ASP A 146 13.95 23.08 -51.34
C ASP A 146 12.81 23.75 -50.57
N TYR A 147 12.14 24.72 -51.20
CA TYR A 147 11.11 25.51 -50.55
C TYR A 147 9.94 24.66 -50.01
N GLU A 148 9.47 23.68 -50.78
CA GLU A 148 8.33 22.83 -50.38
C GLU A 148 8.72 21.98 -49.16
N HIS A 149 9.92 21.41 -49.18
CA HIS A 149 10.46 20.65 -48.06
C HIS A 149 10.63 21.52 -46.80
N CYS A 150 11.17 22.73 -46.92
CA CYS A 150 11.29 23.67 -45.80
C CYS A 150 9.93 24.03 -45.20
N CYS A 151 8.92 24.29 -46.04
CA CYS A 151 7.55 24.56 -45.59
C CYS A 151 6.98 23.37 -44.80
N LEU A 152 7.15 22.15 -45.33
CA LEU A 152 6.69 20.93 -44.69
C LEU A 152 7.36 20.70 -43.33
N LEU A 153 8.68 20.83 -43.24
CA LEU A 153 9.42 20.65 -42.00
C LEU A 153 8.99 21.65 -40.93
N ARG A 154 8.82 22.92 -41.32
CA ARG A 154 8.34 23.97 -40.42
C ARG A 154 6.94 23.69 -39.88
N GLU A 155 6.02 23.25 -40.74
CA GLU A 155 4.65 22.91 -40.32
C GLU A 155 4.64 21.70 -39.38
N ARG A 156 5.40 20.65 -39.71
CA ARG A 156 5.55 19.47 -38.85
C ARG A 156 6.15 19.81 -37.49
N PHE A 157 7.18 20.65 -37.45
CA PHE A 157 7.80 21.06 -36.21
C PHE A 157 6.86 21.93 -35.36
N ALA A 158 6.07 22.81 -35.98
CA ALA A 158 5.06 23.60 -35.27
C ALA A 158 3.97 22.71 -34.63
N GLU A 159 3.51 21.68 -35.34
CA GLU A 159 2.56 20.69 -34.79
C GLU A 159 3.19 19.89 -33.65
N PHE A 160 4.40 19.36 -33.85
CA PHE A 160 5.18 18.68 -32.82
C PHE A 160 5.33 19.54 -31.55
N SER A 161 5.68 20.81 -31.71
CA SER A 161 5.89 21.75 -30.61
C SER A 161 4.61 22.00 -29.82
N ARG A 162 3.47 22.16 -30.52
CA ARG A 162 2.16 22.34 -29.88
C ARG A 162 1.75 21.09 -29.10
N GLU A 163 1.79 19.92 -29.73
CA GLU A 163 1.41 18.65 -29.11
C GLU A 163 2.28 18.32 -27.89
N THR A 164 3.60 18.50 -28.03
CA THR A 164 4.56 18.26 -26.95
C THR A 164 4.29 19.19 -25.77
N ASN A 165 4.02 20.47 -26.03
CA ASN A 165 3.67 21.44 -24.99
C ASN A 165 2.36 21.09 -24.27
N GLU A 166 1.30 20.77 -25.01
CA GLU A 166 -0.02 20.46 -24.43
C GLU A 166 0.04 19.20 -23.57
N LEU A 167 0.58 18.10 -24.12
CA LEU A 167 0.67 16.83 -23.40
C LEU A 167 1.70 16.87 -22.26
N GLY A 168 2.87 17.44 -22.52
CA GLY A 168 3.98 17.51 -21.57
C GLY A 168 3.61 18.30 -20.32
N LYS A 169 2.97 19.48 -20.48
CA LYS A 169 2.50 20.29 -19.34
C LYS A 169 1.54 19.52 -18.43
N TYR A 170 0.58 18.81 -19.02
CA TYR A 170 -0.36 17.99 -18.25
C TYR A 170 0.36 16.87 -17.48
N ARG A 171 1.23 16.11 -18.17
CA ARG A 171 1.95 14.98 -17.55
C ARG A 171 2.90 15.44 -16.44
N ILE A 172 3.64 16.53 -16.65
CA ILE A 172 4.55 17.11 -15.66
C ILE A 172 3.77 17.63 -14.45
N SER A 173 2.64 18.33 -14.66
CA SER A 173 1.78 18.78 -13.56
C SER A 173 1.28 17.61 -12.72
N ALA A 174 0.76 16.55 -13.37
CA ALA A 174 0.24 15.38 -12.69
C ALA A 174 1.33 14.66 -11.87
N ALA A 175 2.52 14.47 -12.43
CA ALA A 175 3.65 13.87 -11.71
C ALA A 175 4.08 14.75 -10.52
N ASN A 176 4.18 16.07 -10.71
CA ASN A 176 4.52 17.01 -9.65
C ASN A 176 3.50 17.01 -8.50
N GLU A 177 2.21 16.95 -8.81
CA GLU A 177 1.14 16.86 -7.81
C GLU A 177 1.26 15.60 -6.95
N LEU A 178 1.52 14.44 -7.59
CA LEU A 178 1.72 13.18 -6.88
C LEU A 178 2.98 13.21 -5.99
N CYS A 179 4.11 13.72 -6.51
CA CYS A 179 5.33 13.90 -5.73
C CYS A 179 5.09 14.79 -4.50
N ASN A 180 4.45 15.95 -4.71
CA ASN A 180 4.15 16.90 -3.63
C ASN A 180 3.19 16.29 -2.60
N ALA A 181 2.20 15.51 -3.03
CA ALA A 181 1.26 14.84 -2.14
C ALA A 181 1.96 13.83 -1.22
N LEU A 182 2.84 12.98 -1.77
CA LEU A 182 3.59 12.00 -0.97
C LEU A 182 4.59 12.68 -0.03
N ILE A 183 5.30 13.71 -0.51
CA ILE A 183 6.23 14.48 0.33
C ILE A 183 5.47 15.19 1.46
N GLY A 184 4.34 15.83 1.15
CA GLY A 184 3.51 16.55 2.12
C GLY A 184 2.89 15.65 3.19
N GLN A 185 2.68 14.37 2.87
CA GLN A 185 2.24 13.34 3.81
C GLN A 185 3.38 12.80 4.70
N GLY A 186 4.63 13.21 4.46
CA GLY A 186 5.78 12.73 5.22
C GLY A 186 6.22 11.31 4.86
N HIS A 187 6.03 10.90 3.60
CA HIS A 187 6.43 9.58 3.11
C HIS A 187 7.92 9.30 3.41
N SER A 188 8.26 8.07 3.79
CA SER A 188 9.63 7.72 4.23
C SER A 188 10.70 7.99 3.17
N GLU A 189 10.33 7.86 1.89
CA GLU A 189 11.19 8.10 0.72
C GLU A 189 11.08 9.54 0.17
N ALA A 190 10.64 10.52 0.97
CA ALA A 190 10.42 11.90 0.50
C ALA A 190 11.64 12.53 -0.19
N ALA A 191 12.86 12.23 0.27
CA ALA A 191 14.08 12.73 -0.37
C ALA A 191 14.30 12.16 -1.78
N GLU A 192 14.03 10.87 -1.96
CA GLU A 192 14.16 10.20 -3.26
C GLU A 192 13.08 10.70 -4.23
N ILE A 193 11.84 10.84 -3.75
CA ILE A 193 10.71 11.41 -4.52
C ILE A 193 11.02 12.84 -4.97
N ALA A 194 11.62 13.66 -4.09
CA ALA A 194 12.05 15.01 -4.45
C ALA A 194 13.10 14.98 -5.59
N SER A 195 14.06 14.05 -5.52
CA SER A 195 15.06 13.91 -6.58
C SER A 195 14.43 13.55 -7.94
N TRP A 196 13.45 12.63 -7.95
CA TRP A 196 12.72 12.26 -9.17
C TRP A 196 11.97 13.45 -9.76
N LYS A 197 11.30 14.20 -8.88
CA LYS A 197 10.60 15.43 -9.25
C LYS A 197 11.55 16.44 -9.89
N ASP A 198 12.72 16.66 -9.31
CA ASP A 198 13.68 17.62 -9.85
C ASP A 198 14.19 17.17 -11.23
N ARG A 199 14.56 15.88 -11.38
CA ARG A 199 15.01 15.32 -12.67
C ARG A 199 14.00 15.51 -13.80
N ILE A 200 12.72 15.21 -13.58
CA ILE A 200 11.70 15.36 -14.65
C ILE A 200 11.47 16.83 -15.02
N ASN A 201 11.57 17.76 -14.06
CA ASN A 201 11.37 19.18 -14.32
C ASN A 201 12.58 19.79 -15.05
N GLU A 202 13.80 19.37 -14.71
CA GLU A 202 15.02 19.75 -15.43
C GLU A 202 14.97 19.24 -16.87
N ALA A 203 14.72 17.94 -17.09
CA ALA A 203 14.63 17.37 -18.44
C ALA A 203 13.52 18.02 -19.29
N TRP A 204 12.41 18.38 -18.65
CA TRP A 204 11.31 19.10 -19.32
C TRP A 204 11.72 20.53 -19.69
N ALA A 205 12.42 21.25 -18.82
CA ALA A 205 12.92 22.59 -19.10
C ALA A 205 13.92 22.58 -20.28
N ASP A 206 14.84 21.62 -20.31
CA ASP A 206 15.80 21.45 -21.40
C ASP A 206 15.11 21.20 -22.74
N LEU A 207 14.06 20.35 -22.76
CA LEU A 207 13.26 20.11 -23.95
C LEU A 207 12.54 21.37 -24.44
N LEU A 208 11.99 22.18 -23.53
CA LEU A 208 11.33 23.43 -23.91
C LEU A 208 12.33 24.42 -24.51
N GLU A 209 13.53 24.54 -23.95
CA GLU A 209 14.58 25.39 -24.51
C GLU A 209 14.96 24.94 -25.93
N LEU A 210 15.12 23.63 -26.17
CA LEU A 210 15.40 23.08 -27.50
C LEU A 210 14.28 23.30 -28.52
N ILE A 211 13.02 23.34 -28.08
CA ILE A 211 11.89 23.63 -28.96
C ILE A 211 11.85 25.12 -29.37
N ASP A 212 12.32 26.00 -28.49
CA ASP A 212 12.32 27.44 -28.69
C ASP A 212 13.53 27.97 -29.50
N THR A 213 14.60 27.17 -29.65
CA THR A 213 15.78 27.48 -30.48
C THR A 213 15.58 27.21 -31.97
#